data_AF-A0A0C9UN66-F1
#
_entry.id   AF-A0A0C9UN66-F1
#
_cell.length_a   1.000
_cell.length_b   1.000
_cell.length_c   1.000
_cell.angle_alpha   90.00
_cell.angle_beta   90.00
_cell.angle_gamma   90.00
#
_symmetry.space_group_name_H-M   'P 1'
#
loop_
_entity.id
_entity.type
_entity.pdbx_description
1 polymer ?
#
loop_
_entity_poly.entity_id
_entity_poly.type
_entity_poly.pdbx_seq_one_letter_code
_entity_poly.pdbx_strand_id
1 'polypeptide(L)'
;DLVQFAAAVGITNCPGAPRLKFFTGRPNATAPPPEGLVPAPSDSVTTILARFADAGNLIPAEVVALLSSHSIANADHVDPTIQAVPFDSTQNTYDTQIFLEVLLKGIGFPGTANNTGEVSSPLPIGTTAQPGEMRLQSDFALARDPRTACFWQSFINEQELMQNAFIEAVDKMSRIGLAHPEDLIDCSVVVPQPVAKVTKPATYPATKSFKDIQQACLASPFPSLASDPGATETLVA
;
A
#
# COMPACT_ATOMS: atom_id res chain seq x y z
N ASP A 1 15.21 -1.46 17.13
CA ASP A 1 14.18 -2.45 17.53
C ASP A 1 12.81 -1.85 17.80
N LEU A 2 12.69 -0.83 18.65
CA LEU A 2 11.40 -0.20 18.98
C LEU A 2 10.53 0.11 17.75
N VAL A 3 11.08 0.77 16.73
CA VAL A 3 10.35 1.13 15.50
C VAL A 3 9.76 -0.12 14.82
N GLN A 4 10.57 -1.18 14.65
CA GLN A 4 10.13 -2.40 13.99
C GLN A 4 9.12 -3.19 14.84
N PHE A 5 9.28 -3.17 16.16
CA PHE A 5 8.31 -3.78 17.06
C PHE A 5 6.98 -3.03 17.05
N ALA A 6 7.02 -1.70 17.10
CA ALA A 6 5.84 -0.85 17.06
C ALA A 6 5.06 -1.02 15.75
N ALA A 7 5.75 -1.13 14.62
CA ALA A 7 5.13 -1.46 13.33
C ALA A 7 4.51 -2.87 13.33
N ALA A 8 5.28 -3.89 13.77
CA ALA A 8 4.81 -5.27 13.82
C ALA A 8 3.59 -5.45 14.73
N VAL A 9 3.54 -4.76 15.86
CA VAL A 9 2.37 -4.73 16.76
C VAL A 9 1.25 -3.88 16.18
N GLY A 10 1.56 -2.69 15.67
CA GLY A 10 0.58 -1.71 15.21
C GLY A 10 -0.35 -2.26 14.14
N ILE A 11 0.20 -2.94 13.13
CA ILE A 11 -0.62 -3.50 12.06
C ILE A 11 -1.53 -4.64 12.53
N THR A 12 -1.22 -5.31 13.65
CA THR A 12 -2.11 -6.38 14.17
C THR A 12 -3.49 -5.86 14.57
N ASN A 13 -3.63 -4.54 14.76
CA ASN A 13 -4.90 -3.89 15.04
C ASN A 13 -5.79 -3.73 13.79
N CYS A 14 -5.23 -3.93 12.59
CA CYS A 14 -5.96 -3.86 11.33
C CYS A 14 -6.47 -5.26 10.95
N PRO A 15 -7.79 -5.47 10.79
CA PRO A 15 -8.32 -6.72 10.25
C PRO A 15 -7.64 -7.09 8.93
N GLY A 16 -7.26 -8.35 8.77
CA GLY A 16 -6.57 -8.83 7.56
C GLY A 16 -5.06 -8.61 7.57
N ALA A 17 -4.47 -7.92 8.54
CA ALA A 17 -3.02 -7.79 8.57
C ALA A 17 -2.33 -9.14 8.83
N PRO A 18 -1.14 -9.39 8.26
CA PRO A 18 -0.34 -10.55 8.61
C PRO A 18 0.34 -10.35 9.98
N ARG A 19 0.77 -11.46 10.58
CA ARG A 19 1.71 -11.42 11.72
C ARG A 19 3.13 -11.34 11.17
N LEU A 20 3.77 -10.18 11.30
CA LEU A 20 5.14 -9.99 10.83
C LEU A 20 6.15 -10.77 11.66
N LYS A 21 7.26 -11.16 11.03
CA LYS A 21 8.46 -11.60 11.75
C LYS A 21 9.06 -10.40 12.48
N PHE A 22 9.55 -10.61 13.70
CA PHE A 22 10.20 -9.56 14.48
C PHE A 22 11.50 -10.06 15.08
N PHE A 23 12.58 -9.36 14.79
CA PHE A 23 13.91 -9.67 15.29
C PHE A 23 14.46 -8.51 16.11
N THR A 24 15.22 -8.81 17.16
CA THR A 24 15.90 -7.84 18.02
C THR A 24 17.42 -7.93 17.91
N GLY A 25 18.12 -6.91 18.39
CA GLY A 25 19.58 -6.81 18.36
C GLY A 25 20.12 -5.70 17.45
N ARG A 26 19.27 -4.79 16.94
CA ARG A 26 19.77 -3.69 16.12
C ARG A 26 20.60 -2.71 16.98
N PRO A 27 21.80 -2.32 16.53
CA PRO A 27 22.57 -1.29 17.22
C PRO A 27 21.85 0.06 17.14
N ASN A 28 22.14 0.95 18.08
CA ASN A 28 21.62 2.30 18.03
C ASN A 28 22.28 3.08 16.89
N ALA A 29 21.51 3.91 16.18
CA ALA A 29 22.03 4.71 15.08
C ALA A 29 23.11 5.69 15.57
N THR A 30 24.16 5.87 14.77
CA THR A 30 25.32 6.72 15.10
C THR A 30 25.27 8.09 14.42
N ALA A 31 24.45 8.24 13.39
CA ALA A 31 24.29 9.47 12.62
C ALA A 31 22.90 9.53 11.96
N PRO A 32 22.38 10.73 11.64
CA PRO A 32 21.21 10.86 10.78
C PRO A 32 21.53 10.38 9.35
N PRO A 33 20.53 9.83 8.62
CA PRO A 33 20.72 9.49 7.22
C PRO A 33 20.82 10.78 6.36
N PRO A 34 21.51 10.71 5.21
CA PRO A 34 21.41 11.75 4.19
C PRO A 34 19.97 11.96 3.71
N GLU A 35 19.66 13.18 3.24
CA GLU A 35 18.40 13.49 2.57
C GLU A 35 18.28 12.78 1.20
N GLY A 36 17.06 12.70 0.66
CA GLY A 36 16.80 12.14 -0.67
C GLY A 36 16.79 10.61 -0.74
N LEU A 37 16.81 9.93 0.40
CA LEU A 37 16.80 8.46 0.47
C LEU A 37 15.38 7.86 0.53
N VAL A 38 14.35 8.68 0.76
CA VAL A 38 12.95 8.24 0.84
C VAL A 38 12.26 8.55 -0.49
N PRO A 39 11.63 7.57 -1.17
CA PRO A 39 10.86 7.82 -2.38
C PRO A 39 9.74 8.84 -2.15
N ALA A 40 9.56 9.74 -3.11
CA ALA A 40 8.46 10.70 -3.13
C ALA A 40 7.30 10.20 -4.02
N PRO A 41 6.04 10.61 -3.75
CA PRO A 41 4.91 10.20 -4.58
C PRO A 41 4.98 10.73 -6.02
N SER A 42 5.81 11.74 -6.29
CA SER A 42 6.06 12.30 -7.63
C SER A 42 7.20 11.60 -8.39
N ASP A 43 7.94 10.68 -7.76
CA ASP A 43 9.07 10.01 -8.38
C ASP A 43 8.64 9.09 -9.52
N SER A 44 9.50 8.96 -10.53
CA SER A 44 9.28 7.99 -11.61
C SER A 44 9.42 6.56 -11.10
N VAL A 45 8.74 5.60 -11.73
CA VAL A 45 8.91 4.16 -11.42
C VAL A 45 10.37 3.72 -11.50
N THR A 46 11.13 4.24 -12.46
CA THR A 46 12.56 3.94 -12.57
C THR A 46 13.34 4.45 -11.36
N THR A 47 13.04 5.65 -10.88
CA THR A 47 13.66 6.23 -9.66
C THR A 47 13.31 5.39 -8.44
N ILE A 48 12.03 5.06 -8.25
CA ILE A 48 11.54 4.26 -7.12
C ILE A 48 12.24 2.89 -7.10
N LEU A 49 12.18 2.15 -8.21
CA LEU A 49 12.79 0.82 -8.30
C LEU A 49 14.31 0.87 -8.10
N ALA A 50 14.99 1.88 -8.64
CA ALA A 50 16.42 2.06 -8.42
C ALA A 50 16.75 2.34 -6.95
N ARG A 51 15.94 3.14 -6.25
CA ARG A 51 16.14 3.43 -4.82
C ARG A 51 15.97 2.20 -3.96
N PHE A 52 14.93 1.40 -4.21
CA PHE A 52 14.70 0.14 -3.49
C PHE A 52 15.78 -0.91 -3.78
N ALA A 53 16.26 -1.00 -5.03
CA ALA A 53 17.38 -1.85 -5.40
C ALA A 53 18.67 -1.42 -4.67
N ASP A 54 18.99 -0.13 -4.67
CA ASP A 54 20.14 0.43 -3.96
C ASP A 54 20.08 0.21 -2.43
N ALA A 55 18.90 0.37 -1.83
CA ALA A 55 18.74 0.25 -0.38
C ALA A 55 18.98 -1.18 0.14
N GLY A 56 18.58 -2.22 -0.59
CA GLY A 56 18.59 -3.58 -0.07
C GLY A 56 18.36 -4.67 -1.11
N ASN A 57 18.64 -4.39 -2.39
CA ASN A 57 18.32 -5.26 -3.51
C ASN A 57 16.84 -5.70 -3.53
N LEU A 58 15.93 -4.80 -3.17
CA LEU A 58 14.50 -5.06 -3.24
C LEU A 58 14.06 -5.04 -4.72
N ILE A 59 13.49 -6.16 -5.18
CA ILE A 59 13.07 -6.34 -6.58
C ILE A 59 11.67 -5.74 -6.79
N PRO A 60 11.23 -5.50 -8.05
CA PRO A 60 9.93 -4.87 -8.32
C PRO A 60 8.73 -5.55 -7.65
N ALA A 61 8.72 -6.89 -7.57
CA ALA A 61 7.67 -7.63 -6.87
C ALA A 61 7.63 -7.33 -5.37
N GLU A 62 8.81 -7.19 -4.72
CA GLU A 62 8.90 -6.85 -3.29
C GLU A 62 8.50 -5.39 -3.04
N VAL A 63 8.79 -4.47 -3.98
CA VAL A 63 8.33 -3.07 -3.89
C VAL A 63 6.80 -3.00 -3.95
N VAL A 64 6.17 -3.70 -4.90
CA VAL A 64 4.70 -3.76 -4.97
C VAL A 64 4.12 -4.44 -3.73
N ALA A 65 4.78 -5.49 -3.21
CA ALA A 65 4.36 -6.12 -1.96
C ALA A 65 4.41 -5.13 -0.79
N LEU A 66 5.47 -4.33 -0.63
CA LEU A 66 5.54 -3.32 0.44
C LEU A 66 4.43 -2.26 0.35
N LEU A 67 3.97 -1.95 -0.86
CA LEU A 67 2.88 -0.98 -1.08
C LEU A 67 1.50 -1.48 -0.64
N SER A 68 1.34 -2.76 -0.27
CA SER A 68 0.11 -3.19 0.41
C SER A 68 -0.10 -2.48 1.75
N SER A 69 0.95 -1.88 2.33
CA SER A 69 0.82 -0.97 3.47
C SER A 69 -0.10 0.22 3.18
N HIS A 70 -0.27 0.62 1.91
CA HIS A 70 -1.19 1.68 1.52
C HIS A 70 -2.68 1.28 1.65
N SER A 71 -3.00 0.00 1.85
CA SER A 71 -4.36 -0.44 2.21
C SER A 71 -4.77 -0.01 3.63
N ILE A 72 -3.80 0.38 4.46
CA ILE A 72 -4.04 0.89 5.82
C ILE A 72 -3.35 2.24 6.06
N ALA A 73 -3.42 3.13 5.06
CA ALA A 73 -2.71 4.40 5.10
C ALA A 73 -3.53 5.58 4.55
N ASN A 74 -3.14 6.77 5.04
CA ASN A 74 -3.73 8.06 4.72
C ASN A 74 -2.66 9.09 4.38
N ALA A 75 -3.05 10.14 3.67
CA ALA A 75 -2.26 11.34 3.44
C ALA A 75 -2.76 12.53 4.28
N ASP A 76 -1.85 13.17 5.01
CA ASP A 76 -2.10 14.40 5.77
C ASP A 76 -1.48 15.65 5.13
N HIS A 77 -0.59 15.47 4.14
CA HIS A 77 0.32 16.53 3.68
C HIS A 77 0.48 16.63 2.17
N VAL A 78 -0.13 15.74 1.40
CA VAL A 78 -0.09 15.82 -0.07
C VAL A 78 -0.96 16.99 -0.54
N ASP A 79 -2.20 17.04 -0.06
CA ASP A 79 -3.05 18.22 -0.15
C ASP A 79 -2.99 19.00 1.17
N PRO A 80 -2.60 20.28 1.18
CA PRO A 80 -2.48 21.06 2.42
C PRO A 80 -3.82 21.51 3.03
N THR A 81 -4.96 21.26 2.37
CA THR A 81 -6.29 21.72 2.78
C THR A 81 -7.14 20.66 3.46
N ILE A 82 -6.73 19.39 3.38
CA ILE A 82 -7.42 18.22 3.93
C ILE A 82 -6.42 17.28 4.62
N GLN A 83 -6.91 16.44 5.54
CA GLN A 83 -6.09 15.51 6.32
C GLN A 83 -6.78 14.15 6.42
N ALA A 84 -6.04 13.13 6.82
CA ALA A 84 -6.51 11.75 6.92
C ALA A 84 -7.17 11.25 5.63
N VAL A 85 -6.57 11.59 4.48
CA VAL A 85 -7.13 11.26 3.16
C VAL A 85 -6.72 9.84 2.75
N PRO A 86 -7.65 8.89 2.65
CA PRO A 86 -7.34 7.48 2.45
C PRO A 86 -6.90 7.16 1.03
N PHE A 87 -6.11 6.09 0.86
CA PHE A 87 -5.67 5.60 -0.45
C PHE A 87 -6.57 4.51 -1.05
N ASP A 88 -7.42 3.87 -0.23
CA ASP A 88 -8.48 2.97 -0.69
C ASP A 88 -9.76 3.17 0.13
N SER A 89 -10.85 2.53 -0.29
CA SER A 89 -12.16 2.66 0.35
C SER A 89 -12.29 2.01 1.73
N THR A 90 -11.23 1.35 2.20
CA THR A 90 -11.21 0.47 3.37
C THR A 90 -9.99 0.68 4.28
N GLN A 91 -9.43 1.89 4.36
CA GLN A 91 -8.22 2.32 5.10
C GLN A 91 -7.97 1.75 6.52
N ASN A 92 -8.98 1.18 7.18
CA ASN A 92 -8.88 0.55 8.49
C ASN A 92 -8.74 -0.98 8.42
N THR A 93 -8.73 -1.55 7.22
CA THR A 93 -8.73 -2.99 6.91
C THR A 93 -7.59 -3.27 5.95
N TYR A 94 -6.70 -4.19 6.31
CA TYR A 94 -5.62 -4.62 5.46
C TYR A 94 -6.13 -5.67 4.47
N ASP A 95 -6.64 -5.19 3.35
CA ASP A 95 -7.18 -6.01 2.26
C ASP A 95 -6.53 -5.65 0.91
N THR A 96 -7.20 -6.02 -0.19
CA THR A 96 -6.65 -5.88 -1.54
C THR A 96 -7.31 -4.75 -2.34
N GLN A 97 -8.14 -3.91 -1.69
CA GLN A 97 -8.88 -2.83 -2.36
C GLN A 97 -7.95 -1.81 -3.00
N ILE A 98 -6.85 -1.41 -2.34
CA ILE A 98 -5.84 -0.53 -2.95
C ILE A 98 -5.37 -1.00 -4.33
N PHE A 99 -5.16 -2.31 -4.51
CA PHE A 99 -4.68 -2.85 -5.79
C PHE A 99 -5.76 -2.78 -6.88
N LEU A 100 -7.03 -2.89 -6.51
CA LEU A 100 -8.17 -2.72 -7.41
C LEU A 100 -8.41 -1.24 -7.74
N GLU A 101 -8.51 -0.41 -6.71
CA GLU A 101 -9.00 0.96 -6.81
C GLU A 101 -8.03 1.86 -7.55
N VAL A 102 -6.71 1.68 -7.38
CA VAL A 102 -5.69 2.41 -8.16
C VAL A 102 -5.77 2.13 -9.67
N LEU A 103 -6.33 0.99 -10.10
CA LEU A 103 -6.56 0.66 -11.51
C LEU A 103 -7.85 1.26 -12.08
N LEU A 104 -8.75 1.77 -11.25
CA LEU A 104 -9.97 2.44 -11.73
C LEU A 104 -9.63 3.77 -12.42
N LYS A 105 -10.47 4.19 -13.36
CA LYS A 105 -10.37 5.51 -14.00
C LYS A 105 -10.63 6.61 -12.98
N GLY A 106 -9.68 7.54 -12.86
CA GLY A 106 -9.85 8.75 -12.05
C GLY A 106 -10.94 9.67 -12.61
N ILE A 107 -11.73 10.26 -11.72
CA ILE A 107 -12.86 11.15 -12.06
C ILE A 107 -12.81 12.52 -11.36
N GLY A 108 -11.95 12.70 -10.35
CA GLY A 108 -11.76 13.97 -9.65
C GLY A 108 -10.60 13.93 -8.66
N PHE A 109 -10.59 14.87 -7.73
CA PHE A 109 -9.66 14.95 -6.60
C PHE A 109 -10.47 15.16 -5.31
N PRO A 110 -10.09 14.54 -4.18
CA PRO A 110 -10.81 14.71 -2.91
C PRO A 110 -10.65 16.12 -2.32
N GLY A 111 -9.61 16.85 -2.74
CA GLY A 111 -9.35 18.24 -2.37
C GLY A 111 -9.08 19.11 -3.60
N THR A 112 -7.92 19.75 -3.61
CA THR A 112 -7.42 20.58 -4.72
C THR A 112 -6.78 19.72 -5.82
N ALA A 113 -6.67 20.25 -7.04
CA ALA A 113 -6.25 19.48 -8.22
C ALA A 113 -4.79 19.74 -8.65
N ASN A 114 -4.02 20.47 -7.85
CA ASN A 114 -2.68 20.99 -8.22
C ASN A 114 -1.59 20.58 -7.22
N ASN A 115 -1.79 19.46 -6.52
CA ASN A 115 -0.84 18.93 -5.55
C ASN A 115 0.27 18.13 -6.24
N THR A 116 1.48 18.20 -5.68
CA THR A 116 2.64 17.46 -6.22
C THR A 116 2.54 15.99 -5.83
N GLY A 117 2.62 15.10 -6.81
CA GLY A 117 2.56 13.65 -6.57
C GLY A 117 1.14 13.11 -6.38
N GLU A 118 0.11 13.90 -6.66
CA GLU A 118 -1.28 13.45 -6.69
C GLU A 118 -1.81 13.35 -8.12
N VAL A 119 -2.65 12.35 -8.37
CA VAL A 119 -3.40 12.20 -9.63
C VAL A 119 -4.88 11.96 -9.34
N SER A 120 -5.71 12.06 -10.38
CA SER A 120 -7.15 11.91 -10.22
C SER A 120 -7.54 10.55 -9.61
N SER A 121 -8.31 10.64 -8.53
CA SER A 121 -8.89 9.55 -7.76
C SER A 121 -10.19 9.01 -8.40
N PRO A 122 -10.48 7.72 -8.27
CA PRO A 122 -11.73 7.12 -8.74
C PRO A 122 -12.89 7.35 -7.77
N LEU A 123 -12.63 7.66 -6.49
CA LEU A 123 -13.62 7.88 -5.43
C LEU A 123 -13.39 9.22 -4.71
N PRO A 124 -13.41 10.37 -5.40
CA PRO A 124 -13.06 11.66 -4.80
C PRO A 124 -14.16 12.25 -3.90
N ILE A 125 -15.38 11.68 -3.89
CA ILE A 125 -16.51 12.28 -3.17
C ILE A 125 -16.37 11.97 -1.67
N GLY A 126 -16.26 13.03 -0.87
CA GLY A 126 -16.26 12.94 0.58
C GLY A 126 -16.87 14.17 1.25
N THR A 127 -16.69 14.24 2.56
CA THR A 127 -17.05 15.35 3.44
C THR A 127 -15.82 15.86 4.17
N THR A 128 -15.93 16.99 4.87
CA THR A 128 -14.84 17.50 5.72
C THR A 128 -14.41 16.53 6.82
N ALA A 129 -15.32 15.69 7.31
CA ALA A 129 -15.04 14.70 8.35
C ALA A 129 -14.58 13.33 7.79
N GLN A 130 -14.86 13.07 6.52
CA GLN A 130 -14.58 11.82 5.82
C GLN A 130 -14.20 12.16 4.37
N PRO A 131 -12.94 12.56 4.12
CA PRO A 131 -12.52 12.95 2.78
C PRO A 131 -12.67 11.78 1.79
N GLY A 132 -12.78 12.10 0.50
CA GLY A 132 -12.74 11.07 -0.54
C GLY A 132 -11.36 10.42 -0.65
N GLU A 133 -11.24 9.37 -1.47
CA GLU A 133 -9.97 8.70 -1.76
C GLU A 133 -9.00 9.65 -2.47
N MET A 134 -7.73 9.61 -2.09
CA MET A 134 -6.62 10.21 -2.81
C MET A 134 -5.84 9.14 -3.57
N ARG A 135 -5.33 9.49 -4.76
CA ARG A 135 -4.43 8.63 -5.51
C ARG A 135 -3.06 9.26 -5.68
N LEU A 136 -2.04 8.59 -5.16
CA LEU A 136 -0.65 8.98 -5.39
C LEU A 136 -0.23 8.69 -6.84
N GLN A 137 0.58 9.58 -7.42
CA GLN A 137 1.12 9.40 -8.77
C GLN A 137 1.99 8.13 -8.84
N SER A 138 2.81 7.88 -7.81
CA SER A 138 3.70 6.71 -7.73
C SER A 138 2.92 5.40 -7.83
N ASP A 139 1.81 5.30 -7.10
CA ASP A 139 0.96 4.10 -7.08
C ASP A 139 0.26 3.92 -8.42
N PHE A 140 -0.29 5.02 -8.97
CA PHE A 140 -0.88 5.03 -10.30
C PHE A 140 0.11 4.54 -11.37
N ALA A 141 1.36 4.98 -11.30
CA ALA A 141 2.41 4.64 -12.24
C ALA A 141 2.89 3.19 -12.06
N LEU A 142 3.12 2.74 -10.82
CA LEU A 142 3.51 1.35 -10.52
C LEU A 142 2.45 0.33 -10.92
N ALA A 143 1.17 0.68 -10.76
CA ALA A 143 0.06 -0.17 -11.20
C ALA A 143 0.01 -0.36 -12.73
N ARG A 144 0.67 0.52 -13.49
CA ARG A 144 0.61 0.58 -14.96
C ARG A 144 1.94 0.34 -15.66
N ASP A 145 3.06 0.35 -14.95
CA ASP A 145 4.38 0.13 -15.53
C ASP A 145 4.60 -1.35 -15.88
N PRO A 146 5.16 -1.67 -17.07
CA PRO A 146 5.38 -3.06 -17.51
C PRO A 146 6.20 -3.92 -16.53
N ARG A 147 7.04 -3.30 -15.68
CA ARG A 147 7.88 -4.01 -14.69
C ARG A 147 7.12 -4.43 -13.43
N THR A 148 5.96 -3.82 -13.17
CA THR A 148 5.23 -3.97 -11.89
C THR A 148 3.74 -4.27 -12.06
N ALA A 149 3.12 -3.91 -13.19
CA ALA A 149 1.67 -4.02 -13.39
C ALA A 149 1.10 -5.43 -13.15
N CYS A 150 1.83 -6.48 -13.53
CA CYS A 150 1.36 -7.84 -13.28
C CYS A 150 1.50 -8.29 -11.82
N PHE A 151 2.51 -7.80 -11.10
CA PHE A 151 2.59 -8.01 -9.65
C PHE A 151 1.47 -7.24 -8.94
N TRP A 152 1.19 -6.01 -9.38
CA TRP A 152 0.09 -5.20 -8.87
C TRP A 152 -1.26 -5.90 -9.04
N GLN A 153 -1.57 -6.34 -10.27
CA GLN A 153 -2.82 -7.05 -10.55
C GLN A 153 -2.90 -8.40 -9.80
N SER A 154 -1.77 -9.06 -9.54
CA SER A 154 -1.76 -10.38 -8.88
C SER A 154 -2.26 -10.38 -7.45
N PHE A 155 -2.27 -9.24 -6.76
CA PHE A 155 -2.80 -9.14 -5.40
C PHE A 155 -4.31 -8.88 -5.35
N ILE A 156 -4.95 -8.50 -6.45
CA ILE A 156 -6.38 -8.22 -6.46
C ILE A 156 -7.15 -9.50 -6.13
N ASN A 157 -7.92 -9.45 -5.03
CA ASN A 157 -8.69 -10.58 -4.50
C ASN A 157 -7.85 -11.78 -4.04
N GLU A 158 -6.53 -11.61 -3.84
CA GLU A 158 -5.59 -12.66 -3.45
C GLU A 158 -4.95 -12.33 -2.08
N GLN A 159 -5.79 -12.31 -1.04
CA GLN A 159 -5.41 -11.87 0.33
C GLN A 159 -4.18 -12.60 0.89
N GLU A 160 -4.17 -13.93 0.82
CA GLU A 160 -3.08 -14.73 1.39
C GLU A 160 -1.76 -14.53 0.62
N LEU A 161 -1.84 -14.39 -0.71
CA LEU A 161 -0.69 -14.08 -1.54
C LEU A 161 -0.09 -12.71 -1.17
N MET A 162 -0.94 -11.69 -1.04
CA MET A 162 -0.53 -10.34 -0.62
C MET A 162 0.12 -10.35 0.77
N GLN A 163 -0.51 -11.01 1.74
CA GLN A 163 0.01 -11.13 3.10
C GLN A 163 1.39 -11.80 3.14
N ASN A 164 1.55 -12.93 2.46
CA ASN A 164 2.80 -13.67 2.44
C ASN A 164 3.92 -12.88 1.74
N ALA A 165 3.61 -12.23 0.62
CA ALA A 165 4.57 -11.38 -0.08
C ALA A 165 5.00 -10.18 0.79
N PHE A 166 4.06 -9.55 1.49
CA PHE A 166 4.37 -8.45 2.41
C PHE A 166 5.25 -8.90 3.59
N ILE A 167 4.97 -10.06 4.19
CA ILE A 167 5.79 -10.60 5.28
C ILE A 167 7.26 -10.74 4.85
N GLU A 168 7.50 -11.34 3.69
CA GLU A 168 8.87 -11.55 3.19
C GLU A 168 9.54 -10.23 2.80
N ALA A 169 8.82 -9.31 2.15
CA ALA A 169 9.37 -8.02 1.78
C ALA A 169 9.69 -7.14 3.00
N VAL A 170 8.84 -7.14 4.02
CA VAL A 170 9.09 -6.41 5.29
C VAL A 170 10.24 -7.04 6.08
N ASP A 171 10.34 -8.37 6.14
CA ASP A 171 11.48 -9.05 6.79
C ASP A 171 12.81 -8.60 6.15
N LYS A 172 12.88 -8.63 4.82
CA LYS A 172 14.05 -8.14 4.07
C LYS A 172 14.31 -6.65 4.31
N MET A 173 13.29 -5.80 4.23
CA MET A 173 13.42 -4.36 4.51
C MET A 173 13.91 -4.12 5.94
N SER A 174 13.49 -4.93 6.91
CA SER A 174 13.82 -4.75 8.33
C SER A 174 15.29 -5.03 8.68
N ARG A 175 16.04 -5.58 7.71
CA ARG A 175 17.46 -5.97 7.81
C ARG A 175 18.40 -5.04 7.07
N ILE A 176 17.88 -4.08 6.31
CA ILE A 176 18.67 -3.12 5.54
C ILE A 176 19.63 -2.37 6.48
N GLY A 177 20.90 -2.26 6.05
CA GLY A 177 21.95 -1.52 6.77
C GLY A 177 22.59 -2.25 7.94
N LEU A 178 22.17 -3.49 8.25
CA LEU A 178 22.80 -4.30 9.29
C LEU A 178 24.03 -5.02 8.73
N ALA A 179 25.14 -4.98 9.46
CA ALA A 179 26.36 -5.69 9.09
C ALA A 179 26.23 -7.21 9.26
N HIS A 180 25.51 -7.64 10.31
CA HIS A 180 25.28 -9.04 10.67
C HIS A 180 23.79 -9.30 10.91
N PRO A 181 22.93 -9.25 9.87
CA PRO A 181 21.49 -9.51 10.02
C PRO A 181 21.18 -10.95 10.49
N GLU A 182 22.12 -11.87 10.35
CA GLU A 182 22.08 -13.26 10.85
C GLU A 182 22.16 -13.36 12.38
N ASP A 183 22.77 -12.37 13.04
CA ASP A 183 22.96 -12.35 14.50
C ASP A 183 21.71 -11.86 15.26
N LEU A 184 20.67 -11.41 14.54
CA LEU A 184 19.47 -10.94 15.18
C LEU A 184 18.68 -12.09 15.84
N ILE A 185 18.15 -11.81 17.02
CA ILE A 185 17.37 -12.78 17.79
C ILE A 185 15.92 -12.75 17.32
N ASP A 186 15.39 -13.90 16.92
CA ASP A 186 13.97 -14.06 16.58
C ASP A 186 13.09 -13.88 17.83
N CYS A 187 12.30 -12.82 17.83
CA CYS A 187 11.32 -12.48 18.86
C CYS A 187 9.89 -12.48 18.29
N SER A 188 9.63 -13.13 17.16
CA SER A 188 8.33 -13.13 16.48
C SER A 188 7.20 -13.66 17.38
N VAL A 189 7.53 -14.49 18.38
CA VAL A 189 6.58 -15.01 19.36
C VAL A 189 5.87 -13.92 20.17
N VAL A 190 6.48 -12.73 20.35
CA VAL A 190 5.89 -11.62 21.12
C VAL A 190 5.00 -10.69 20.29
N VAL A 191 4.99 -10.83 18.96
CA VAL A 191 4.06 -10.07 18.10
C VAL A 191 2.65 -10.63 18.33
N PRO A 192 1.62 -9.81 18.60
CA PRO A 192 0.26 -10.30 18.79
C PRO A 192 -0.29 -11.05 17.57
N GLN A 193 -1.37 -11.79 17.76
CA GLN A 193 -2.17 -12.28 16.64
C GLN A 193 -3.00 -11.12 16.07
N PRO A 194 -3.13 -11.00 14.74
CA PRO A 194 -4.01 -10.00 14.12
C PRO A 194 -5.46 -10.14 14.60
N VAL A 195 -6.16 -9.01 14.78
CA VAL A 195 -7.49 -8.92 15.41
C VAL A 195 -8.58 -9.72 14.69
N ALA A 196 -8.51 -9.82 13.37
CA ALA A 196 -9.47 -10.58 12.57
C ALA A 196 -8.90 -10.89 11.18
N LYS A 197 -9.50 -11.88 10.50
CA LYS A 197 -9.27 -12.13 9.08
C LYS A 197 -10.26 -11.32 8.24
N VAL A 198 -9.83 -10.91 7.05
CA VAL A 198 -10.74 -10.42 6.01
C VAL A 198 -11.33 -11.62 5.28
N THR A 199 -12.65 -11.69 5.21
CA THR A 199 -13.39 -12.76 4.52
C THR A 199 -14.19 -12.24 3.33
N LYS A 200 -14.37 -10.92 3.23
CA LYS A 200 -15.01 -10.27 2.08
C LYS A 200 -14.00 -10.33 0.91
N PRO A 201 -14.38 -10.89 -0.26
CA PRO A 201 -13.60 -10.75 -1.49
C PRO A 201 -13.45 -9.27 -1.87
N ALA A 202 -12.44 -8.94 -2.69
CA ALA A 202 -12.36 -7.61 -3.27
C ALA A 202 -13.60 -7.32 -4.12
N THR A 203 -14.15 -6.13 -4.01
CA THR A 203 -15.33 -5.71 -4.77
C THR A 203 -15.12 -4.33 -5.37
N TYR A 204 -15.72 -4.11 -6.54
CA TYR A 204 -15.81 -2.75 -7.06
C TYR A 204 -16.65 -1.92 -6.09
N PRO A 205 -16.17 -0.74 -5.66
CA PRO A 205 -16.98 0.20 -4.90
C PRO A 205 -18.27 0.57 -5.65
N ALA A 206 -19.29 1.03 -4.93
CA ALA A 206 -20.57 1.40 -5.53
C ALA A 206 -20.35 2.40 -6.68
N THR A 207 -21.13 2.25 -7.75
CA THR A 207 -21.00 2.96 -9.05
C THR A 207 -19.82 2.55 -9.95
N LYS A 208 -18.90 1.69 -9.47
CA LYS A 208 -17.76 1.21 -10.26
C LYS A 208 -17.98 -0.22 -10.76
N SER A 209 -17.30 -0.54 -11.85
CA SER A 209 -17.32 -1.88 -12.45
C SER A 209 -16.04 -2.12 -13.26
N PHE A 210 -15.94 -3.30 -13.88
CA PHE A 210 -14.87 -3.60 -14.82
C PHE A 210 -14.76 -2.59 -15.98
N LYS A 211 -15.83 -1.88 -16.34
CA LYS A 211 -15.80 -0.84 -17.39
C LYS A 211 -14.90 0.35 -17.03
N ASP A 212 -14.64 0.54 -15.73
CA ASP A 212 -13.83 1.63 -15.21
C ASP A 212 -12.36 1.23 -15.05
N ILE A 213 -12.00 -0.04 -15.28
CA ILE A 213 -10.63 -0.53 -15.12
C ILE A 213 -9.75 -0.08 -16.29
N GLN A 214 -8.59 0.48 -15.93
CA GLN A 214 -7.49 0.78 -16.82
C GLN A 214 -6.45 -0.34 -16.73
N GLN A 215 -6.76 -1.47 -17.36
CA GLN A 215 -5.92 -2.67 -17.28
C GLN A 215 -4.53 -2.44 -17.89
N ALA A 216 -3.49 -2.91 -17.18
CA ALA A 216 -2.10 -2.78 -17.63
C ALA A 216 -1.35 -4.12 -17.71
N CYS A 217 -1.71 -5.12 -16.90
CA CYS A 217 -1.15 -6.46 -17.05
C CYS A 217 -1.87 -7.19 -18.19
N LEU A 218 -1.10 -7.55 -19.24
CA LEU A 218 -1.59 -8.30 -20.39
C LEU A 218 -1.25 -9.80 -20.32
N ALA A 219 -0.44 -10.21 -19.33
CA ALA A 219 0.01 -11.58 -19.17
C ALA A 219 -0.99 -12.48 -18.43
N SER A 220 -1.92 -11.89 -17.67
CA SER A 220 -2.95 -12.61 -16.92
C SER A 220 -4.31 -11.91 -17.03
N PRO A 221 -5.42 -12.66 -17.04
CA PRO A 221 -6.75 -12.07 -17.03
C PRO A 221 -6.99 -11.29 -15.74
N PHE A 222 -7.77 -10.23 -15.83
CA PHE A 222 -8.26 -9.50 -14.66
C PHE A 222 -9.26 -10.39 -13.89
N PRO A 223 -9.23 -10.44 -12.55
CA PRO A 223 -10.15 -11.28 -11.78
C PRO A 223 -11.61 -10.83 -11.94
N SER A 224 -12.54 -11.78 -11.89
CA SER A 224 -13.97 -11.48 -11.90
C SER A 224 -14.42 -11.08 -10.49
N LEU A 225 -14.82 -9.81 -10.32
CA LEU A 225 -15.25 -9.26 -9.03
C LEU A 225 -16.71 -8.82 -9.07
N ALA A 226 -17.37 -8.85 -7.91
CA ALA A 226 -18.68 -8.25 -7.73
C ALA A 226 -18.58 -6.72 -7.57
N SER A 227 -19.68 -6.01 -7.79
CA SER A 227 -19.82 -4.60 -7.42
C SER A 227 -20.65 -4.47 -6.16
N ASP A 228 -20.24 -3.59 -5.26
CA ASP A 228 -21.04 -3.24 -4.09
C ASP A 228 -22.34 -2.54 -4.54
N PRO A 229 -23.46 -2.83 -3.86
CA PRO A 229 -24.75 -2.23 -4.22
C PRO A 229 -24.78 -0.75 -3.84
N GLY A 230 -25.27 0.10 -4.75
CA GLY A 230 -25.47 1.52 -4.47
C GLY A 230 -25.64 2.35 -5.75
N ALA A 231 -26.48 3.38 -5.68
CA ALA A 231 -26.67 4.34 -6.77
C ALA A 231 -25.75 5.57 -6.66
N THR A 232 -25.14 5.76 -5.50
CA THR A 232 -24.18 6.84 -5.20
C THR A 232 -22.81 6.23 -4.96
N GLU A 233 -21.78 7.04 -5.17
CA GLU A 233 -20.40 6.66 -4.87
C GLU A 233 -20.24 6.20 -3.42
N THR A 234 -19.37 5.21 -3.19
CA THR A 234 -18.97 4.80 -1.85
C THR A 234 -18.31 5.98 -1.14
N LEU A 235 -18.82 6.36 0.03
CA LEU A 235 -18.08 7.25 0.92
C LEU A 235 -16.96 6.43 1.57
N VAL A 236 -15.74 6.92 1.44
CA VAL A 236 -14.59 6.28 2.09
C VAL A 236 -14.69 6.51 3.60
N ALA A 237 -14.64 5.43 4.38
CA ALA A 237 -14.93 5.42 5.81
C ALA A 237 -13.70 5.17 6.68
#